data_AF-A0A9P2A2Y9-F1
#
_entry.id   AF-A0A9P2A2Y9-F1
#
_cell.length_a   1.000
_cell.length_b   1.000
_cell.length_c   1.000
_cell.angle_alpha   90.00
_cell.angle_beta   90.00
_cell.angle_gamma   90.00
#
_symmetry.space_group_name_H-M   'P 1'
#
loop_
_entity.id
_entity.type
_entity.pdbx_description
1 polymer ?
#
loop_
_entity_poly.entity_id
_entity_poly.type
_entity_poly.pdbx_seq_one_letter_code
_entity_poly.pdbx_strand_id
1 'polypeptide(L)'
;KATHIFDDLGNDFFTTEPPANCDLMISNPPFSNQNEIIERSFRLIKENKIKSFALLLPLSTLETEKRANIFEQYSNKLAILIFKKRIKFLGHTTSFNRGCCWICYNISALEDKRIQWV
;
A
#
# COMPACT_ATOMS: atom_id res chain seq x y z
N LYS A 1 1.36 -20.82 -0.89
CA LYS A 1 0.53 -19.62 -1.16
C LYS A 1 1.04 -18.54 -0.22
N ALA A 2 1.47 -17.37 -0.71
CA ALA A 2 1.93 -16.31 0.18
C ALA A 2 0.71 -15.73 0.91
N THR A 3 0.64 -15.94 2.22
CA THR A 3 -0.28 -15.23 3.10
C THR A 3 0.38 -13.91 3.49
N HIS A 4 -0.40 -12.82 3.50
CA HIS A 4 0.11 -11.56 3.99
C HIS A 4 -0.07 -11.56 5.50
N ILE A 5 1.03 -11.52 6.24
CA ILE A 5 1.02 -11.49 7.70
C ILE A 5 0.61 -10.09 8.16
N PHE A 6 -0.35 -10.02 9.07
CA PHE A 6 -0.89 -8.79 9.65
C PHE A 6 0.04 -8.20 10.71
N ASP A 7 0.55 -9.05 11.59
CA ASP A 7 1.33 -8.68 12.77
C ASP A 7 2.38 -9.74 13.12
N ASP A 8 3.20 -9.46 14.14
CA ASP A 8 4.28 -10.35 14.59
C ASP A 8 3.75 -11.65 15.25
N LEU A 9 2.44 -11.77 15.46
CA LEU A 9 1.80 -12.98 15.97
C LEU A 9 1.45 -13.97 14.84
N GLY A 10 1.69 -13.59 13.58
CA GLY A 10 1.42 -14.43 12.41
C GLY A 10 -0.04 -14.41 11.98
N ASN A 11 -0.84 -13.45 12.45
CA ASN A 11 -2.24 -13.33 12.07
C ASN A 11 -2.38 -13.05 10.56
N ASP A 12 -3.42 -13.59 9.92
CA ASP A 12 -3.63 -13.38 8.48
C ASP A 12 -4.23 -11.99 8.25
N PHE A 13 -3.59 -11.20 7.39
CA PHE A 13 -4.10 -9.89 6.98
C PHE A 13 -5.55 -10.00 6.57
N PHE A 14 -5.96 -10.92 5.70
CA PHE A 14 -7.29 -10.90 5.11
C PHE A 14 -8.44 -11.06 6.11
N THR A 15 -8.19 -11.71 7.24
CA THR A 15 -9.21 -12.02 8.27
C THR A 15 -9.05 -11.23 9.56
N THR A 16 -7.91 -10.59 9.79
CA THR A 16 -7.58 -9.93 11.06
C THR A 16 -7.96 -8.46 11.03
N GLU A 17 -8.77 -8.03 11.99
CA GLU A 17 -9.14 -6.63 12.15
C GLU A 17 -7.98 -5.81 12.75
N PRO A 18 -7.77 -4.56 12.30
CA PRO A 18 -6.76 -3.70 12.90
C PRO A 18 -7.14 -3.30 14.32
N PRO A 19 -6.16 -2.86 15.14
CA PRO A 19 -6.42 -2.31 16.46
C PRO A 19 -7.43 -1.16 16.40
N ALA A 20 -8.21 -1.00 17.48
CA ALA A 20 -9.11 0.13 17.61
C ALA A 20 -8.33 1.46 17.48
N ASN A 21 -8.94 2.43 16.79
CA ASN A 21 -8.35 3.76 16.55
C ASN A 21 -7.03 3.72 15.74
N CYS A 22 -6.86 2.78 14.82
CA CYS A 22 -5.68 2.74 13.95
C CYS A 22 -5.64 3.96 13.01
N ASP A 23 -4.66 4.84 13.22
CA ASP A 23 -4.49 6.05 12.40
C ASP A 23 -3.87 5.73 11.04
N LEU A 24 -2.87 4.84 11.00
CA LEU A 24 -2.07 4.56 9.81
C LEU A 24 -1.72 3.08 9.72
N MET A 25 -2.06 2.47 8.59
CA MET A 25 -1.60 1.14 8.21
C MET A 25 -0.43 1.23 7.24
N ILE A 26 0.71 0.64 7.58
CA ILE A 26 1.88 0.58 6.69
C ILE A 26 2.15 -0.88 6.36
N SER A 27 2.31 -1.21 5.08
CA SER A 27 2.59 -2.58 4.67
C SER A 27 3.51 -2.65 3.45
N ASN A 28 4.28 -3.75 3.38
CA ASN A 28 4.99 -4.22 2.19
C ASN A 28 4.34 -5.54 1.72
N PRO A 29 3.25 -5.45 0.93
CA PRO A 29 2.45 -6.61 0.54
C PRO A 29 3.24 -7.64 -0.29
N PRO A 30 2.93 -8.94 -0.17
CA PRO A 30 3.43 -9.93 -1.13
C PRO A 30 2.88 -9.65 -2.54
N PHE A 31 3.71 -9.90 -3.55
CA PHE A 31 3.37 -9.57 -4.96
C PHE A 31 2.18 -10.36 -5.53
N SER A 32 1.83 -11.52 -4.97
CA SER A 32 0.80 -12.39 -5.53
C SER A 32 -0.64 -11.94 -5.25
N ASN A 33 -0.86 -11.11 -4.23
CA ASN A 33 -2.21 -10.79 -3.72
C ASN A 33 -2.45 -9.27 -3.67
N GLN A 34 -1.87 -8.52 -4.61
CA GLN A 34 -1.87 -7.06 -4.57
C GLN A 34 -3.27 -6.46 -4.73
N ASN A 35 -4.08 -7.05 -5.61
CA ASN A 35 -5.43 -6.55 -5.87
C ASN A 35 -6.30 -6.67 -4.60
N GLU A 36 -6.26 -7.84 -3.98
CA GLU A 36 -7.01 -8.14 -2.76
C GLU A 36 -6.57 -7.24 -1.60
N ILE A 37 -5.27 -6.93 -1.51
CA ILE A 37 -4.73 -6.06 -0.46
C ILE A 37 -5.12 -4.60 -0.69
N ILE A 38 -5.07 -4.11 -1.94
CA ILE A 38 -5.54 -2.76 -2.29
C ILE A 38 -7.03 -2.62 -1.98
N GLU A 39 -7.86 -3.57 -2.45
CA GLU A 39 -9.30 -3.58 -2.21
C GLU A 39 -9.62 -3.60 -0.71
N ARG A 40 -8.95 -4.48 0.05
CA ARG A 40 -9.13 -4.55 1.50
C ARG A 40 -8.69 -3.27 2.20
N SER A 41 -7.61 -2.64 1.78
CA SER A 41 -7.13 -1.38 2.36
C SER A 41 -8.18 -0.28 2.22
N PHE A 42 -8.80 -0.15 1.04
CA PHE A 42 -9.91 0.79 0.84
C PHE A 42 -11.20 0.39 1.57
N ARG A 43 -11.47 -0.91 1.73
CA ARG A 43 -12.59 -1.38 2.55
C ARG A 43 -12.40 -0.98 4.02
N LEU A 44 -11.21 -1.18 4.59
CA LEU A 44 -10.92 -0.78 5.97
C LEU A 44 -11.06 0.73 6.19
N ILE A 45 -10.70 1.55 5.19
CA ILE A 45 -10.98 3.00 5.20
C ILE A 45 -12.50 3.26 5.25
N LYS A 46 -13.28 2.63 4.37
CA LYS A 46 -14.75 2.80 4.31
C LYS A 46 -15.44 2.38 5.60
N GLU A 47 -14.95 1.33 6.24
CA GLU A 47 -15.46 0.80 7.51
C GLU A 47 -14.94 1.56 8.74
N ASN A 48 -14.19 2.66 8.54
CA ASN A 48 -13.54 3.46 9.60
C ASN A 48 -12.65 2.62 10.54
N LYS A 49 -12.07 1.53 10.04
CA LYS A 49 -11.16 0.65 10.78
C LYS A 49 -9.74 1.19 10.81
N ILE A 50 -9.36 1.91 9.77
CA ILE A 50 -8.12 2.67 9.67
C ILE A 50 -8.43 4.06 9.13
N LYS A 51 -7.62 5.08 9.45
CA LYS A 51 -7.81 6.43 8.89
C LYS A 51 -6.97 6.68 7.63
N SER A 52 -5.83 6.02 7.50
CA SER A 52 -4.89 6.20 6.38
C SER A 52 -4.10 4.92 6.12
N PHE A 53 -3.48 4.82 4.94
CA PHE A 53 -2.55 3.73 4.65
C PHE A 53 -1.37 4.16 3.76
N ALA A 54 -0.28 3.38 3.83
CA ALA A 54 0.85 3.41 2.92
C ALA A 54 1.25 1.98 2.52
N LEU A 55 1.19 1.67 1.22
CA LEU A 55 1.53 0.36 0.67
C LEU A 55 2.76 0.46 -0.23
N LEU A 56 3.78 -0.35 0.03
CA LEU A 56 4.95 -0.48 -0.84
C LEU A 56 4.64 -1.48 -1.96
N LEU A 57 4.45 -0.99 -3.18
CA LEU A 57 4.00 -1.79 -4.32
C LEU A 57 4.88 -1.56 -5.56
N PRO A 58 4.95 -2.51 -6.51
CA PRO A 58 5.54 -2.29 -7.82
C PRO A 58 4.85 -1.14 -8.56
N LEU A 59 5.59 -0.39 -9.38
CA LEU A 59 5.01 0.64 -10.26
C LEU A 59 3.94 0.08 -11.20
N SER A 60 4.05 -1.20 -11.60
CA SER A 60 3.06 -1.91 -12.39
C SER A 60 1.70 -2.06 -11.67
N THR A 61 1.56 -1.67 -10.40
CA THR A 61 0.23 -1.59 -9.77
C THR A 61 -0.54 -0.35 -10.17
N LEU A 62 0.11 0.66 -10.74
CA LEU A 62 -0.54 1.88 -11.23
C LEU A 62 -1.22 1.70 -12.59
N GLU A 63 -1.00 0.58 -13.26
CA GLU A 63 -1.59 0.26 -14.56
C GLU A 63 -2.68 -0.81 -14.43
N THR A 64 -3.37 -1.09 -15.55
CA THR A 64 -4.58 -1.91 -15.71
C THR A 64 -5.87 -1.18 -15.36
N GLU A 65 -6.92 -1.44 -16.15
CA GLU A 65 -8.25 -0.85 -15.98
C GLU A 65 -8.81 -1.05 -14.56
N LYS A 66 -8.73 -2.27 -14.03
CA LYS A 66 -9.23 -2.57 -12.67
C LYS A 66 -8.62 -1.67 -11.60
N ARG A 67 -7.28 -1.49 -11.62
CA ARG A 67 -6.57 -0.69 -10.62
C ARG A 67 -6.74 0.81 -10.87
N ALA A 68 -6.78 1.23 -12.13
CA ALA A 68 -7.11 2.61 -12.50
C ALA A 68 -8.49 3.01 -11.95
N ASN A 69 -9.53 2.20 -12.18
CA ASN A 69 -10.89 2.46 -11.69
C ASN A 69 -10.94 2.58 -10.16
N ILE A 70 -10.22 1.71 -9.45
CA ILE A 70 -10.10 1.80 -7.99
C ILE A 70 -9.43 3.11 -7.60
N PHE A 71 -8.27 3.44 -8.15
CA PHE A 71 -7.52 4.63 -7.75
C PHE A 71 -8.24 5.93 -8.11
N GLU A 72 -8.91 6.01 -9.27
CA GLU A 72 -9.70 7.16 -9.66
C GLU A 72 -10.82 7.46 -8.66
N GLN A 73 -11.50 6.42 -8.14
CA GLN A 73 -12.53 6.55 -7.11
C GLN A 73 -12.02 7.25 -5.84
N TYR A 74 -10.73 7.14 -5.53
CA TYR A 74 -10.11 7.65 -4.31
C TYR A 74 -9.05 8.74 -4.57
N SER A 75 -8.99 9.25 -5.80
CA SER A 75 -7.96 10.18 -6.28
C SER A 75 -7.84 11.45 -5.42
N ASN A 76 -8.94 11.90 -4.84
CA ASN A 76 -9.02 13.10 -3.99
C ASN A 76 -8.13 13.03 -2.74
N LYS A 77 -7.65 11.86 -2.32
CA LYS A 77 -6.83 11.64 -1.12
C LYS A 77 -5.62 10.73 -1.38
N LEU A 78 -5.39 10.34 -2.62
CA LEU A 78 -4.23 9.55 -3.01
C LEU A 78 -2.97 10.43 -3.12
N ALA A 79 -1.85 9.83 -2.73
CA ALA A 79 -0.50 10.31 -2.98
C ALA A 79 0.42 9.14 -3.37
N ILE A 80 1.40 9.40 -4.22
CA ILE A 80 2.36 8.42 -4.73
C ILE A 80 3.78 8.95 -4.50
N LEU A 81 4.58 8.17 -3.77
CA LEU A 81 6.01 8.42 -3.60
C LEU A 81 6.80 7.47 -4.51
N ILE A 82 7.52 8.02 -5.47
CA ILE A 82 8.25 7.27 -6.49
C ILE A 82 9.73 7.25 -6.12
N PHE A 83 10.34 6.07 -6.00
CA PHE A 83 11.77 6.03 -5.70
C PHE A 83 12.62 6.45 -6.90
N LYS A 84 13.63 7.29 -6.66
CA LYS A 84 14.64 7.69 -7.67
C LYS A 84 15.59 6.55 -8.05
N LYS A 85 15.74 5.56 -7.16
CA LYS A 85 16.62 4.40 -7.34
C LYS A 85 15.88 3.12 -6.97
N ARG A 86 16.34 1.98 -7.49
CA ARG A 86 15.81 0.68 -7.08
C ARG A 86 16.05 0.43 -5.60
N ILE A 87 15.03 -0.03 -4.90
CA ILE A 87 15.12 -0.36 -3.48
C ILE A 87 15.83 -1.70 -3.27
N LYS A 88 16.45 -1.86 -2.11
CA LYS A 88 17.07 -3.12 -1.67
C LYS A 88 16.33 -3.58 -0.41
N PHE A 89 15.76 -4.77 -0.45
CA PHE A 89 15.09 -5.35 0.71
C PHE A 89 16.10 -5.87 1.73
N LEU A 90 15.74 -5.84 3.01
CA LEU A 90 16.54 -6.43 4.08
C LEU A 90 16.76 -7.92 3.82
N GLY A 91 17.98 -8.41 4.07
CA GLY A 91 18.35 -9.81 3.83
C GLY A 91 18.69 -10.16 2.37
N HIS A 92 18.57 -9.23 1.43
CA HIS A 92 18.98 -9.44 0.04
C HIS A 92 20.35 -8.80 -0.24
N THR A 93 21.12 -9.39 -1.16
CA THR A 93 22.43 -8.87 -1.57
C THR A 93 22.31 -7.82 -2.68
N THR A 94 21.34 -8.00 -3.57
CA THR A 94 21.09 -7.15 -4.75
C THR A 94 19.84 -6.29 -4.59
N SER A 95 19.77 -5.20 -5.36
CA SER A 95 18.56 -4.40 -5.45
C SER A 95 17.44 -5.16 -6.12
N PHE A 96 16.20 -4.87 -5.73
CA PHE A 96 15.03 -5.43 -6.36
C PHE A 96 14.93 -4.95 -7.80
N ASN A 97 14.69 -5.90 -8.73
CA ASN A 97 14.76 -5.61 -10.17
C ASN A 97 13.52 -4.85 -10.70
N ARG A 98 12.41 -4.85 -9.95
CA ARG A 98 11.21 -4.08 -10.30
C ARG A 98 11.23 -2.72 -9.61
N GLY A 99 10.73 -1.70 -10.31
CA GLY A 99 10.48 -0.40 -9.70
C GLY A 99 9.33 -0.49 -8.73
N CYS A 100 9.48 0.15 -7.57
CA CYS A 100 8.43 0.28 -6.57
C CYS A 100 8.04 1.74 -6.37
N CYS A 101 6.89 1.95 -5.75
CA CYS A 101 6.43 3.21 -5.20
C CYS A 101 5.70 2.95 -3.88
N TRP A 102 5.53 4.00 -3.10
CA TRP A 102 4.51 4.02 -2.06
C TRP A 102 3.20 4.51 -2.67
N ILE A 103 2.13 3.75 -2.47
CA ILE A 103 0.76 4.23 -2.68
C ILE A 103 0.21 4.58 -1.31
N CYS A 104 -0.08 5.87 -1.12
CA CYS A 104 -0.52 6.44 0.14
C CYS A 104 -1.94 6.98 0.00
N TYR A 105 -2.74 6.86 1.05
CA TYR A 105 -4.10 7.41 1.09
C TYR A 105 -4.36 8.15 2.40
N ASN A 106 -4.89 9.38 2.30
CA ASN A 106 -5.32 10.23 3.41
C ASN A 106 -4.20 10.55 4.42
N ILE A 107 -3.00 10.85 3.93
CA ILE A 107 -1.86 11.30 4.76
C ILE A 107 -1.69 12.81 4.58
N SER A 108 -1.97 13.59 5.64
CA SER A 108 -1.98 15.05 5.61
C SER A 108 -0.66 15.67 5.13
N ALA A 109 0.47 15.09 5.54
CA ALA A 109 1.81 15.54 5.12
C ALA A 109 2.06 15.43 3.60
N LEU A 110 1.19 14.73 2.85
CA LEU A 110 1.33 14.53 1.41
C LEU A 110 0.31 15.34 0.58
N GLU A 111 -0.57 16.11 1.23
CA GLU A 111 -1.67 16.81 0.55
C GLU A 111 -1.21 17.85 -0.47
N ASP A 112 -0.18 18.62 -0.13
CA ASP A 112 0.40 19.67 -0.99
C ASP A 112 1.21 19.09 -2.15
N LYS A 113 1.71 17.86 -2.00
CA LYS A 113 2.58 17.22 -2.99
C LYS A 113 2.27 15.74 -3.15
N ARG A 114 1.18 15.48 -3.87
CA ARG A 114 0.62 14.13 -4.08
C ARG A 114 1.45 13.24 -4.97
N ILE A 115 2.29 13.79 -5.85
CA ILE A 115 3.24 13.00 -6.64
C ILE A 115 4.64 13.57 -6.37
N GLN A 116 5.54 12.72 -5.89
CA GLN A 116 6.90 13.14 -5.56
C GLN A 116 7.91 12.02 -5.69
N TRP A 117 9.16 12.40 -5.93
CA TRP A 117 10.29 11.49 -6.04
C TRP A 117 11.12 11.51 -4.76
N VAL A 118 11.32 10.33 -4.18
CA VAL A 118 12.07 10.10 -2.94
C VAL A 118 13.36 9.31 -3.20
#